data_AF-A0A3P6BL62-F1
#
_entry.id   AF-A0A3P6BL62-F1
#
_cell.length_a   1.000
_cell.length_b   1.000
_cell.length_c   1.000
_cell.angle_alpha   90.00
_cell.angle_beta   90.00
_cell.angle_gamma   90.00
#
_symmetry.space_group_name_H-M   'P 1'
#
loop_
_entity.id
_entity.type
_entity.pdbx_description
1 polymer ?
#
loop_
_entity_poly.entity_id
_entity_poly.type
_entity_poly.pdbx_seq_one_letter_code
_entity_poly.pdbx_strand_id
1 'polypeptide(L)'
;MQGELSDGTIIAVKQLSSKSCQGNREFVNEIGMISGLNHPNLVKLYGCCVEKNELLLVYEYMENNSLALALSGKSSLKLDWATRQKICVGIARGIDFLHQGSMIRMVHRDIKTTNVLLDADLNANISDFGLARLHEAEHTHISTRIAGTM
;
A
#
# COMPACT_ATOMS: atom_id res chain seq x y z
N MET A 1 -0.06 0.89 -13.42
CA MET A 1 -0.09 1.76 -14.62
C MET A 1 -0.36 3.18 -14.18
N GLN A 2 0.17 4.20 -14.86
CA GLN A 2 -0.20 5.60 -14.61
C GLN A 2 -1.44 5.95 -15.44
N GLY A 3 -2.31 6.79 -14.89
CA GLY A 3 -3.44 7.39 -15.59
C GLY A 3 -3.70 8.82 -15.14
N GLU A 4 -4.69 9.46 -15.74
CA GLU A 4 -5.14 10.82 -15.41
C GLU A 4 -6.67 10.84 -15.40
N LEU A 5 -7.27 11.40 -14.36
CA LEU A 5 -8.72 11.61 -14.26
C LEU A 5 -9.14 12.84 -15.06
N SER A 6 -10.45 13.00 -15.31
CA SER A 6 -10.99 14.12 -16.10
C SER A 6 -10.72 15.50 -15.49
N ASP A 7 -10.42 15.56 -14.19
CA ASP A 7 -10.06 16.78 -13.47
C ASP A 7 -8.55 17.07 -13.48
N GLY A 8 -7.75 16.26 -14.17
CA GLY A 8 -6.29 16.37 -14.24
C GLY A 8 -5.54 15.64 -13.12
N THR A 9 -6.24 14.97 -12.21
CA THR A 9 -5.58 14.22 -11.12
C THR A 9 -4.83 13.01 -11.67
N ILE A 10 -3.52 12.95 -11.43
CA ILE A 10 -2.69 11.79 -11.79
C ILE A 10 -2.96 10.64 -10.82
N ILE A 11 -3.13 9.44 -11.37
CA ILE A 11 -3.49 8.23 -10.62
C ILE A 11 -2.59 7.05 -10.94
N ALA A 12 -2.52 6.10 -10.00
CA ALA A 12 -1.98 4.77 -10.24
C ALA A 12 -3.12 3.75 -10.32
N VAL A 13 -3.17 3.00 -11.42
CA VAL A 13 -4.12 1.90 -11.64
C VAL A 13 -3.42 0.57 -11.44
N LYS A 14 -3.88 -0.22 -10.46
CA LYS A 14 -3.47 -1.61 -10.21
C LYS A 14 -4.56 -2.54 -10.75
N GLN A 15 -4.18 -3.38 -11.70
CA GLN A 15 -5.06 -4.40 -12.28
C GLN A 15 -4.79 -5.74 -11.62
N LEU A 16 -5.85 -6.39 -11.11
CA LEU A 16 -5.77 -7.71 -10.49
C LEU A 16 -6.41 -8.77 -11.40
N SER A 17 -5.87 -9.99 -11.35
CA SER A 17 -6.34 -11.09 -12.19
C SER A 17 -7.68 -11.65 -11.69
N SER A 18 -8.75 -11.39 -12.43
CA SER A 18 -10.09 -11.96 -12.19
C SER A 18 -10.18 -13.46 -12.41
N LYS A 19 -9.22 -14.04 -13.14
CA LYS A 19 -9.16 -15.47 -13.48
C LYS A 19 -8.66 -16.33 -12.33
N SER A 20 -8.22 -15.72 -11.23
CA SER A 20 -7.63 -16.43 -10.09
C SER A 20 -8.45 -16.19 -8.81
N CYS A 21 -8.67 -17.25 -8.03
CA CYS A 21 -9.30 -17.13 -6.71
C CYS A 21 -8.49 -16.21 -5.78
N GLN A 22 -7.17 -16.18 -5.95
CA GLN A 22 -6.27 -15.32 -5.19
C GLN A 22 -6.50 -13.84 -5.54
N GLY A 23 -6.50 -13.46 -6.82
CA GLY A 23 -6.71 -12.08 -7.25
C GLY A 23 -8.07 -11.52 -6.81
N ASN A 24 -9.15 -12.33 -6.88
CA ASN A 24 -10.47 -11.92 -6.39
C ASN A 24 -10.47 -11.67 -4.87
N ARG A 25 -9.79 -12.54 -4.09
CA ARG A 25 -9.67 -12.37 -2.64
C ARG A 25 -8.83 -11.15 -2.28
N GLU A 26 -7.71 -10.95 -2.96
CA GLU A 26 -6.85 -9.78 -2.75
C GLU A 26 -7.59 -8.50 -3.08
N PHE A 27 -8.37 -8.45 -4.17
CA PHE A 27 -9.17 -7.28 -4.54
C PHE A 27 -10.18 -6.90 -3.45
N VAL A 28 -11.00 -7.86 -3.00
CA VAL A 28 -12.00 -7.63 -1.94
C VAL A 28 -11.32 -7.25 -0.64
N ASN A 29 -10.20 -7.90 -0.29
CA ASN A 29 -9.45 -7.59 0.91
C ASN A 29 -8.86 -6.19 0.84
N GLU A 30 -8.22 -5.82 -0.27
CA GLU A 30 -7.56 -4.53 -0.43
C GLU A 30 -8.57 -3.38 -0.31
N ILE A 31 -9.73 -3.48 -0.97
CA ILE A 31 -10.84 -2.52 -0.79
C ILE A 31 -11.29 -2.50 0.66
N GLY A 32 -11.65 -3.65 1.25
CA GLY A 32 -12.20 -3.67 2.60
C GLY A 32 -11.24 -3.18 3.69
N MET A 33 -9.94 -3.34 3.46
CA MET A 33 -8.91 -3.01 4.46
C MET A 33 -8.46 -1.55 4.37
N ILE A 34 -8.23 -1.03 3.17
CA ILE A 34 -7.70 0.33 3.03
C ILE A 34 -8.82 1.38 2.90
N SER A 35 -10.05 0.98 2.56
CA SER A 35 -11.16 1.93 2.43
C SER A 35 -11.43 2.64 3.75
N GLY A 36 -11.41 3.96 3.72
CA GLY A 36 -11.62 4.79 4.90
C GLY A 36 -10.37 5.01 5.76
N LEU A 37 -9.23 4.36 5.45
CA LEU A 37 -7.96 4.74 6.04
C LEU A 37 -7.44 6.03 5.36
N ASN A 38 -7.05 7.00 6.17
CA ASN A 38 -6.46 8.25 5.70
C ASN A 38 -5.30 8.63 6.61
N HIS A 39 -4.08 8.48 6.11
CA HIS A 39 -2.86 8.76 6.87
C HIS A 39 -1.73 9.13 5.90
N PRO A 40 -0.88 10.13 6.21
CA PRO A 40 0.18 10.63 5.31
C PRO A 40 1.33 9.64 5.02
N ASN A 41 1.26 8.42 5.55
CA ASN A 41 2.22 7.35 5.29
C ASN A 41 1.55 6.07 4.80
N LEU A 42 0.31 6.16 4.32
CA LEU A 42 -0.41 5.09 3.65
C LEU A 42 -0.90 5.61 2.30
N VAL A 43 -0.72 4.82 1.24
CA VAL A 43 -1.22 5.20 -0.09
C VAL A 43 -2.74 5.21 -0.07
N LYS A 44 -3.32 6.32 -0.51
CA LYS A 44 -4.76 6.53 -0.59
C LYS A 44 -5.37 5.79 -1.77
N LEU A 45 -6.33 4.92 -1.47
CA LEU A 45 -7.23 4.36 -2.46
C LEU A 45 -8.32 5.39 -2.78
N TYR A 46 -8.42 5.80 -4.04
CA TYR A 46 -9.53 6.63 -4.52
C TYR A 46 -10.78 5.81 -4.80
N GLY A 47 -10.61 4.59 -5.29
CA GLY A 47 -11.74 3.69 -5.52
C GLY A 47 -11.36 2.47 -6.35
N CYS A 48 -12.37 1.83 -6.91
CA CYS A 48 -12.20 0.65 -7.74
C CYS A 48 -13.13 0.68 -8.95
N CYS A 49 -12.76 -0.06 -9.99
CA CYS A 49 -13.62 -0.36 -11.12
C CYS A 49 -13.74 -1.88 -11.26
N VAL A 50 -14.98 -2.35 -11.39
CA VAL A 50 -15.31 -3.75 -11.64
C VAL A 50 -16.16 -3.79 -12.90
N GLU A 51 -15.55 -4.19 -14.01
CA GLU A 51 -16.26 -4.32 -15.29
C GLU A 51 -15.93 -5.65 -15.96
N LYS A 52 -16.94 -6.50 -16.15
CA LYS A 52 -16.80 -7.86 -16.70
C LYS A 52 -15.77 -8.69 -15.92
N ASN A 53 -14.57 -8.84 -16.49
CA ASN A 53 -13.45 -9.59 -15.93
C ASN A 53 -12.26 -8.68 -15.56
N GLU A 54 -12.49 -7.38 -15.44
CA GLU A 54 -11.47 -6.42 -15.06
C GLU A 54 -11.69 -5.97 -13.62
N LEU A 55 -10.69 -6.18 -12.78
CA LEU A 55 -10.63 -5.73 -11.39
C LEU A 55 -9.54 -4.68 -11.27
N LEU A 56 -9.94 -3.42 -11.17
CA LEU A 56 -9.04 -2.28 -11.14
C LEU A 56 -9.15 -1.56 -9.79
N LEU A 57 -8.02 -1.27 -9.18
CA LEU A 57 -7.90 -0.39 -8.02
C LEU A 57 -7.22 0.89 -8.45
N VAL A 58 -7.80 2.02 -8.04
CA VAL A 58 -7.34 3.37 -8.40
C VAL A 58 -6.79 4.04 -7.15
N TYR A 59 -5.50 4.35 -7.18
CA TYR A 59 -4.75 4.96 -6.10
C TYR A 59 -4.29 6.36 -6.49
N GLU A 60 -3.95 7.16 -5.48
CA GLU A 60 -3.06 8.29 -5.71
C GLU A 60 -1.74 7.83 -6.34
N TYR A 61 -1.16 8.69 -7.17
CA TYR A 61 0.10 8.40 -7.83
C TYR A 61 1.29 8.77 -6.92
N MET A 62 2.35 7.98 -7.00
CA MET A 62 3.57 8.16 -6.21
C MET A 62 4.73 8.42 -7.18
N GLU A 63 5.19 9.67 -7.25
CA GLU A 63 6.09 10.18 -8.29
C GLU A 63 7.45 9.51 -8.29
N ASN A 64 7.92 9.11 -7.11
CA ASN A 64 9.25 8.54 -6.91
C ASN A 64 9.25 6.99 -6.85
N ASN A 65 8.11 6.37 -7.19
CA ASN A 65 7.95 4.92 -7.30
C ASN A 65 8.31 4.18 -5.98
N SER A 66 8.63 2.89 -6.06
CA SER A 66 8.95 2.08 -4.89
C SER A 66 10.33 2.39 -4.29
N LEU A 67 10.42 2.27 -2.96
CA LEU A 67 11.68 2.36 -2.21
C LEU A 67 12.69 1.31 -2.70
N ALA A 68 12.23 0.13 -3.12
CA ALA A 68 13.09 -0.89 -3.73
C ALA A 68 13.81 -0.37 -4.98
N LEU A 69 13.10 0.33 -5.88
CA LEU A 69 13.70 0.95 -7.06
C LEU A 69 14.68 2.05 -6.66
N ALA A 70 14.31 2.90 -5.69
CA ALA A 70 15.17 3.96 -5.19
C ALA A 70 16.49 3.42 -4.58
N LEU A 71 16.43 2.28 -3.88
CA LEU A 71 17.59 1.61 -3.28
C LEU A 71 18.41 0.78 -4.28
N SER A 72 17.84 0.42 -5.43
CA SER A 72 18.50 -0.46 -6.41
C SER A 72 19.68 0.18 -7.16
N GLY A 73 19.88 1.50 -7.02
CA GLY A 73 20.86 2.27 -7.78
C GLY A 73 20.49 2.50 -9.25
N LYS A 74 19.34 1.98 -9.70
CA LYS A 74 18.80 2.19 -11.07
C LYS A 74 17.99 3.48 -11.19
N SER A 75 17.59 4.08 -10.08
CA SER A 75 16.91 5.37 -10.05
C SER A 75 17.93 6.52 -10.01
N SER A 76 17.53 7.70 -10.48
CA SER A 76 18.30 8.94 -10.31
C SER A 76 18.21 9.52 -8.88
N LEU A 77 17.38 8.94 -8.01
CA LEU A 77 17.16 9.43 -6.66
C LEU A 77 18.41 9.18 -5.79
N LYS A 78 18.87 10.25 -5.14
CA LYS A 78 19.94 10.19 -4.15
C LYS A 78 19.34 10.24 -2.76
N LEU A 79 19.21 9.07 -2.14
CA LEU A 79 18.79 8.95 -0.75
C LEU A 79 20.00 9.11 0.16
N ASP A 80 20.25 10.34 0.61
CA ASP A 80 21.21 10.60 1.69
C ASP A 80 20.72 10.02 3.02
N TRP A 81 21.57 10.05 4.04
CA TRP A 81 21.25 9.42 5.33
C TRP A 81 20.02 10.05 6.00
N ALA A 82 19.92 11.38 5.96
CA ALA A 82 18.78 12.10 6.54
C ALA A 82 17.46 11.72 5.87
N THR A 83 17.45 11.59 4.53
CA THR A 83 16.28 11.15 3.77
C THR A 83 15.90 9.71 4.11
N ARG A 84 16.88 8.80 4.23
CA ARG A 84 16.61 7.41 4.65
C ARG A 84 16.01 7.35 6.04
N GLN A 85 16.51 8.16 6.97
CA GLN A 85 15.96 8.25 8.32
C GLN A 85 14.51 8.76 8.29
N LYS A 86 14.23 9.80 7.51
CA LYS A 86 12.87 10.33 7.28
C LYS A 86 11.93 9.23 6.76
N ILE A 87 12.37 8.46 5.76
CA ILE A 87 11.63 7.33 5.20
C ILE A 87 11.33 6.28 6.27
N CYS A 88 12.33 5.86 7.05
CA CYS A 88 12.15 4.88 8.13
C CYS A 88 11.13 5.35 9.18
N VAL A 89 11.19 6.63 9.57
CA VAL A 89 10.23 7.23 10.50
C VAL A 89 8.83 7.24 9.89
N GLY A 90 8.68 7.59 8.61
CA GLY A 90 7.40 7.54 7.91
C GLY A 90 6.78 6.14 7.87
N ILE A 91 7.59 5.12 7.54
CA ILE A 91 7.15 3.72 7.58
C ILE A 91 6.69 3.34 8.99
N ALA A 92 7.48 3.68 10.02
CA ALA A 92 7.14 3.37 11.41
C ALA A 92 5.82 4.04 11.85
N ARG A 93 5.60 5.30 11.45
CA ARG A 93 4.33 6.01 11.70
C ARG A 93 3.14 5.36 11.01
N GLY A 94 3.31 4.96 9.75
CA GLY A 94 2.26 4.22 9.02
C GLY A 94 1.90 2.89 9.70
N ILE A 95 2.90 2.14 10.16
CA ILE A 95 2.69 0.88 10.89
C ILE A 95 2.01 1.13 12.24
N ASP A 96 2.46 2.15 12.98
CA ASP A 96 1.87 2.51 14.28
C ASP A 96 0.39 2.90 14.13
N PHE A 97 0.07 3.69 13.10
CA PHE A 97 -1.31 4.02 12.76
C PHE A 97 -2.15 2.76 12.49
N LEU A 98 -1.65 1.80 11.70
CA LEU A 98 -2.37 0.55 11.42
C LEU A 98 -2.61 -0.30 12.68
N HIS A 99 -1.66 -0.32 13.60
CA HIS A 99 -1.75 -1.16 14.81
C HIS A 99 -2.51 -0.51 15.95
N GLN A 100 -2.46 0.81 16.09
CA GLN A 100 -2.93 1.52 17.28
C GLN A 100 -3.78 2.75 16.95
N GLY A 101 -3.53 3.42 15.83
CA GLY A 101 -4.16 4.69 15.48
C GLY A 101 -5.47 4.57 14.69
N SER A 102 -5.76 3.44 14.07
CA SER A 102 -7.00 3.19 13.33
C SER A 102 -8.12 2.69 14.25
N MET A 103 -9.38 2.97 13.86
CA MET A 103 -10.57 2.51 14.60
C MET A 103 -10.62 0.97 14.73
N ILE A 104 -10.04 0.27 13.75
CA ILE A 104 -9.89 -1.19 13.78
C ILE A 104 -8.41 -1.50 13.61
N ARG A 105 -7.84 -2.26 14.55
CA ARG A 105 -6.43 -2.68 14.50
C ARG A 105 -6.19 -3.59 13.30
N MET A 106 -5.09 -3.37 12.60
CA MET A 106 -4.79 -4.04 11.34
C MET A 106 -3.32 -4.43 11.24
N VAL A 107 -3.06 -5.66 10.82
CA VAL A 107 -1.71 -6.14 10.48
C VAL A 107 -1.56 -6.22 8.97
N HIS A 108 -0.58 -5.51 8.39
CA HIS A 108 -0.36 -5.46 6.94
C HIS A 108 0.12 -6.80 6.34
N ARG A 109 1.02 -7.50 7.05
CA ARG A 109 1.63 -8.80 6.69
C ARG A 109 2.55 -8.85 5.47
N ASP A 110 2.64 -7.79 4.65
CA ASP A 110 3.57 -7.74 3.51
C ASP A 110 4.38 -6.42 3.46
N ILE A 111 4.98 -6.04 4.59
CA ILE A 111 5.86 -4.86 4.65
C ILE A 111 7.24 -5.21 4.09
N LYS A 112 7.56 -4.61 2.94
CA LYS A 112 8.83 -4.75 2.21
C LYS A 112 9.07 -3.52 1.35
N THR A 113 10.29 -3.33 0.87
CA THR A 113 10.68 -2.13 0.11
C THR A 113 9.94 -1.97 -1.23
N THR A 114 9.39 -3.02 -1.82
CA THR A 114 8.56 -2.92 -3.03
C THR A 114 7.17 -2.37 -2.74
N ASN A 115 6.68 -2.52 -1.51
CA ASN A 115 5.35 -2.09 -1.08
C ASN A 115 5.40 -0.77 -0.29
N VAL A 116 6.56 -0.13 -0.22
CA VAL A 116 6.72 1.25 0.24
C VAL A 116 6.97 2.11 -0.97
N LEU A 117 6.04 3.03 -1.24
CA LEU A 117 6.14 4.01 -2.33
C LEU A 117 6.62 5.36 -1.79
N LEU A 118 7.17 6.18 -2.67
CA LEU A 118 7.69 7.51 -2.36
C LEU A 118 6.90 8.56 -3.14
N ASP A 119 6.36 9.55 -2.44
CA ASP A 119 5.76 10.73 -3.06
C ASP A 119 6.83 11.69 -3.58
N ALA A 120 6.42 12.80 -4.21
CA ALA A 120 7.29 13.85 -4.75
C ALA A 120 8.36 14.36 -3.75
N ASP A 121 8.04 14.41 -2.46
CA ASP A 121 8.89 14.92 -1.37
C ASP A 121 9.68 13.81 -0.65
N LEU A 122 9.72 12.61 -1.23
CA LEU A 122 10.36 11.42 -0.68
C LEU A 122 9.81 11.02 0.70
N ASN A 123 8.53 11.31 0.97
CA ASN A 123 7.83 10.72 2.10
C ASN A 123 7.41 9.28 1.76
N ALA A 124 7.54 8.40 2.75
CA ALA A 124 7.19 6.99 2.59
C ALA A 124 5.69 6.77 2.76
N ASN A 125 5.09 6.03 1.82
CA ASN A 125 3.70 5.62 1.84
C ASN A 125 3.59 4.10 1.68
N ILE A 126 2.98 3.43 2.66
CA ILE A 126 2.77 1.98 2.66
C ILE A 126 1.61 1.65 1.70
N SER A 127 1.81 0.63 0.87
CA SER A 127 0.88 0.18 -0.16
C SER A 127 0.68 -1.34 -0.11
N ASP A 128 -0.25 -1.85 -0.93
CA ASP A 128 -0.51 -3.27 -1.15
C ASP A 128 -1.10 -4.02 0.06
N PHE A 129 -2.36 -3.70 0.36
CA PHE A 129 -3.12 -4.25 1.48
C PHE A 129 -3.84 -5.57 1.14
N GLY A 130 -3.55 -6.19 -0.01
CA GLY A 130 -4.20 -7.44 -0.44
C GLY A 130 -4.02 -8.59 0.57
N LEU A 131 -2.95 -8.54 1.37
CA LEU A 131 -2.68 -9.50 2.45
C LEU A 131 -2.99 -8.96 3.85
N ALA A 132 -3.47 -7.74 4.03
CA ALA A 132 -3.75 -7.21 5.37
C ALA A 132 -4.84 -8.00 6.09
N ARG A 133 -4.81 -8.06 7.43
CA ARG A 133 -5.86 -8.66 8.28
C ARG A 133 -6.23 -7.77 9.46
N LEU A 134 -7.51 -7.78 9.83
CA LEU A 134 -7.97 -7.17 11.06
C LEU A 134 -7.46 -7.98 12.25
N HIS A 135 -7.11 -7.27 13.32
CA HIS A 135 -6.72 -7.84 14.60
C HIS A 135 -7.86 -7.62 15.59
N GLU A 136 -8.60 -8.69 15.90
CA GLU A 136 -9.64 -8.66 16.92
C GLU A 136 -9.00 -8.55 18.31
N ALA A 137 -9.41 -7.53 19.08
CA ALA A 137 -8.78 -7.13 20.33
C ALA A 137 -8.76 -8.22 21.43
N GLU A 138 -9.59 -9.26 21.32
CA GLU A 138 -9.67 -10.36 22.29
C GLU A 138 -8.60 -11.45 22.09
N HIS A 139 -7.84 -11.40 20.98
CA HIS A 139 -6.84 -12.41 20.67
C HIS A 139 -5.44 -11.80 20.73
N THR A 140 -4.56 -12.30 21.60
CA THR A 140 -3.14 -11.87 21.66
C THR A 140 -2.34 -12.33 20.43
N HIS A 141 -2.89 -13.23 19.61
CA HIS A 141 -2.26 -13.81 18.44
C HIS A 141 -3.26 -14.00 17.30
N ILE A 142 -2.81 -13.84 16.06
CA ILE A 142 -3.58 -14.16 14.86
C ILE A 142 -2.98 -15.43 14.23
N SER A 143 -3.69 -16.55 14.30
CA SER A 143 -3.30 -17.77 13.59
C SER A 143 -3.72 -17.68 12.13
N THR A 144 -2.76 -17.49 11.23
CA THR A 144 -3.00 -17.48 9.78
C THR A 144 -2.08 -18.44 9.04
N ARG A 145 -2.50 -18.94 7.87
CA ARG A 145 -1.57 -19.59 6.93
C ARG A 145 -0.45 -18.61 6.59
N ILE A 146 0.75 -19.14 6.36
CA ILE A 146 1.93 -18.35 5.97
C ILE A 146 1.59 -17.50 4.74
N ALA A 147 1.83 -16.20 4.84
CA ALA A 147 1.60 -15.21 3.80
C ALA A 147 2.72 -14.15 3.86
N GLY A 148 3.06 -13.57 2.72
CA GLY A 148 4.21 -12.68 2.55
C GLY A 148 5.14 -13.17 1.44
N THR A 149 6.31 -12.56 1.33
CA THR A 149 7.34 -12.91 0.33
C THR A 149 8.62 -13.35 1.06
N MET A 150 9.36 -14.32 0.49
CA MET A 150 10.66 -14.77 1.03
C MET A 150 11.77 -13.74 0.79
#